data_AF-A0A1C6EYM6-F1
#
_entry.id   AF-A0A1C6EYM6-F1
#
_cell.length_a   1.000
_cell.length_b   1.000
_cell.length_c   1.000
_cell.angle_alpha   90.00
_cell.angle_beta   90.00
_cell.angle_gamma   90.00
#
_symmetry.space_group_name_H-M   'P 1'
#
loop_
_entity.id
_entity.type
_entity.pdbx_description
1 polymer ?
#
loop_
_entity_poly.entity_id
_entity_poly.type
_entity_poly.pdbx_seq_one_letter_code
_entity_poly.pdbx_strand_id
1 'polypeptide(L)'
;MKTYYSEYVQHCIRFYARYPHPKFHSDADKQNWYACENALKGFSDSEKDILLFIYREGDTVPDNVYRAAVDRNIERDTIWKLVNELERKIAQRRNLI
;
A
#
# COMPACT_ATOMS: atom_id res chain seq x y z
N MET A 1 -6.46 1.36 -13.02
CA MET A 1 -6.10 0.42 -14.11
C MET A 1 -5.24 -0.66 -13.49
N LYS A 2 -5.65 -1.94 -13.54
CA LYS A 2 -4.88 -3.03 -12.94
C LYS A 2 -3.63 -3.27 -13.79
N THR A 3 -2.46 -2.98 -13.24
CA THR A 3 -1.18 -3.20 -13.93
C THR A 3 -0.70 -4.64 -13.69
N TYR A 4 0.23 -5.15 -14.51
CA TYR A 4 0.75 -6.51 -14.33
C TYR A 4 1.45 -6.71 -12.98
N TYR A 5 1.95 -5.63 -12.36
CA TYR A 5 2.63 -5.67 -11.07
C TYR A 5 1.70 -5.38 -9.89
N SER A 6 0.45 -4.95 -10.11
CA SER A 6 -0.46 -4.51 -9.03
C SER A 6 -0.69 -5.64 -8.02
N GLU A 7 -0.88 -6.89 -8.44
CA GLU A 7 -1.10 -8.00 -7.50
C GLU A 7 0.12 -8.25 -6.59
N TYR A 8 1.32 -8.23 -7.18
CA TYR A 8 2.56 -8.39 -6.42
C TYR A 8 2.78 -7.22 -5.46
N VAL A 9 2.58 -5.99 -5.92
CA VAL A 9 2.72 -4.79 -5.08
C VAL A 9 1.71 -4.80 -3.94
N GLN A 10 0.45 -5.18 -4.22
CA GLN A 10 -0.59 -5.33 -3.20
C GLN A 10 -0.21 -6.40 -2.17
N HIS A 11 0.38 -7.51 -2.59
CA HIS A 11 0.90 -8.52 -1.66
C HIS A 11 1.97 -7.93 -0.73
N CYS A 12 2.94 -7.19 -1.27
CA CYS A 12 4.00 -6.54 -0.49
C CYS A 12 3.45 -5.57 0.55
N ILE A 13 2.56 -4.64 0.15
CA ILE A 13 2.03 -3.62 1.07
C ILE A 13 1.02 -4.21 2.08
N ARG A 14 0.27 -5.26 1.72
CA ARG A 14 -0.58 -5.98 2.68
C ARG A 14 0.25 -6.68 3.75
N PHE A 15 1.38 -7.29 3.38
CA PHE A 15 2.32 -7.85 4.34
C PHE A 15 2.87 -6.76 5.27
N TYR A 16 3.35 -5.65 4.71
CA TYR A 16 3.84 -4.50 5.48
C TYR A 16 2.79 -3.96 6.46
N ALA A 17 1.55 -3.74 6.01
CA ALA A 17 0.49 -3.12 6.80
C ALA A 17 -0.02 -4.00 7.96
N ARG A 18 0.09 -5.33 7.83
CA ARG A 18 -0.38 -6.31 8.82
C ARG A 18 0.70 -6.73 9.83
N TYR A 19 1.98 -6.64 9.47
CA TYR A 19 3.08 -7.12 10.29
C TYR A 19 4.08 -5.98 10.59
N PRO A 20 3.82 -5.15 11.62
CA PRO A 20 4.75 -4.09 12.04
C PRO A 20 6.07 -4.65 12.61
N HIS A 21 6.06 -5.90 13.09
CA HIS A 21 7.25 -6.65 13.51
C HIS A 21 7.39 -7.92 12.65
N PRO A 22 7.82 -7.78 11.38
CA PRO A 22 7.86 -8.91 10.46
C PRO A 22 8.96 -9.90 10.85
N LYS A 23 8.70 -11.20 10.66
CA LYS A 23 9.74 -12.20 10.52
C LYS A 23 9.98 -12.41 9.03
N PHE A 24 11.19 -12.17 8.56
CA PHE A 24 11.55 -12.38 7.17
C PHE A 24 11.94 -13.85 6.96
N HIS A 25 11.31 -14.52 6.00
CA HIS A 25 11.63 -15.89 5.64
C HIS A 25 12.59 -15.97 4.45
N SER A 26 12.75 -14.86 3.73
CA SER A 26 13.68 -14.71 2.62
C SER A 26 14.23 -13.27 2.52
N ASP A 27 15.32 -13.11 1.77
CA ASP A 27 15.82 -11.78 1.40
C ASP A 27 14.81 -11.02 0.54
N ALA A 28 14.00 -11.72 -0.25
CA ALA A 28 12.93 -11.11 -1.04
C ALA A 28 11.87 -10.48 -0.13
N ASP A 29 11.45 -11.16 0.94
CA ASP A 29 10.48 -10.60 1.91
C ASP A 29 11.03 -9.34 2.56
N LYS A 30 12.30 -9.39 2.96
CA LYS A 30 13.01 -8.24 3.55
C LYS A 30 13.02 -7.06 2.57
N GLN A 31 13.41 -7.28 1.33
CA GLN A 31 13.42 -6.23 0.31
C GLN A 31 12.03 -5.68 -0.01
N ASN A 32 11.01 -6.54 -0.05
CA ASN A 32 9.62 -6.15 -0.26
C ASN A 32 9.13 -5.22 0.86
N TRP A 33 9.38 -5.61 2.11
CA TRP A 33 9.01 -4.82 3.27
C TRP A 33 9.70 -3.45 3.27
N TYR A 34 11.02 -3.40 3.03
CA TYR A 34 11.76 -2.15 2.93
C TYR A 34 11.35 -1.29 1.73
N ALA A 35 10.92 -1.89 0.62
CA ALA A 35 10.37 -1.13 -0.50
C ALA A 35 9.09 -0.40 -0.11
N CYS A 36 8.20 -1.05 0.66
CA CYS A 36 7.01 -0.41 1.22
C CYS A 36 7.36 0.69 2.23
N GLU A 37 8.26 0.42 3.18
CA GLU A 37 8.71 1.40 4.17
C GLU A 37 9.26 2.67 3.49
N ASN A 38 10.15 2.49 2.52
CA ASN A 38 10.77 3.62 1.81
C ASN A 38 9.81 4.32 0.84
N ALA A 39 8.78 3.64 0.34
CA ALA A 39 7.73 4.27 -0.46
C ALA A 39 6.85 5.18 0.41
N LEU A 40 6.49 4.72 1.62
CA LEU A 40 5.64 5.45 2.56
C LEU A 40 6.30 6.72 3.12
N LYS A 41 7.64 6.81 3.16
CA LYS A 41 8.36 8.02 3.57
C LYS A 41 7.99 9.27 2.76
N GLY A 42 7.48 9.11 1.53
CA GLY A 42 7.05 10.21 0.68
C GLY A 42 5.65 10.77 0.98
N PHE A 43 4.94 10.21 1.97
CA PHE A 43 3.59 10.60 2.34
C PHE A 43 3.57 11.26 3.73
N SER A 44 2.59 12.12 3.97
CA SER A 44 2.27 12.65 5.30
C SER A 44 1.74 11.55 6.22
N ASP A 45 1.74 11.78 7.52
CA ASP A 45 1.27 10.77 8.48
C ASP A 45 -0.23 10.47 8.34
N SER A 46 -1.04 11.46 7.97
CA SER A 46 -2.46 11.26 7.64
C SER A 46 -2.64 10.37 6.40
N GLU A 47 -1.87 10.61 5.34
CA GLU A 47 -1.92 9.79 4.12
C GLU A 47 -1.44 8.36 4.37
N LYS A 48 -0.35 8.19 5.16
CA LYS A 48 0.12 6.86 5.58
C LYS A 48 -0.98 6.11 6.33
N ASP A 49 -1.67 6.77 7.24
CA ASP A 49 -2.74 6.15 8.02
C ASP A 49 -3.91 5.68 7.13
N ILE A 50 -4.30 6.47 6.13
CA ILE A 50 -5.27 6.07 5.10
C ILE A 50 -4.79 4.85 4.31
N LEU A 51 -3.56 4.91 3.79
CA LEU A 51 -2.98 3.85 2.96
C LEU A 51 -2.84 2.54 3.74
N LEU A 52 -2.37 2.62 4.99
CA LEU A 52 -2.22 1.45 5.85
C LEU A 52 -3.57 0.85 6.21
N PHE A 53 -4.59 1.66 6.47
CA PHE A 53 -5.96 1.16 6.63
C PHE A 53 -6.41 0.35 5.41
N ILE A 54 -6.24 0.89 4.21
CA ILE A 54 -6.69 0.25 2.95
C ILE A 54 -6.08 -1.14 2.76
N TYR A 55 -4.80 -1.32 3.10
CA TYR A 55 -4.08 -2.58 2.88
C TYR A 55 -4.04 -3.50 4.10
N ARG A 56 -4.36 -3.02 5.30
CA ARG A 56 -4.42 -3.85 6.50
C ARG A 56 -5.66 -4.74 6.52
N GLU A 57 -6.81 -4.18 6.12
CA GLU A 57 -8.11 -4.86 6.18
C GLU A 57 -8.18 -6.13 5.30
N GLY A 58 -9.11 -7.02 5.65
CA GLY A 58 -9.33 -8.29 4.96
C GLY A 58 -10.00 -8.17 3.59
N ASP A 59 -10.75 -7.08 3.36
CA ASP A 59 -11.57 -6.89 2.17
C ASP A 59 -10.75 -6.49 0.92
N THR A 60 -11.47 -6.27 -0.18
CA THR A 60 -10.89 -5.81 -1.43
C THR A 60 -10.42 -4.34 -1.31
N VAL A 61 -9.40 -3.95 -2.09
CA VAL A 61 -8.92 -2.57 -2.11
C VAL A 61 -10.05 -1.57 -2.42
N PRO A 62 -10.93 -1.80 -3.43
CA PRO A 62 -12.08 -0.94 -3.67
C PRO A 62 -13.01 -0.76 -2.47
N ASP A 63 -13.32 -1.84 -1.75
CA ASP A 63 -14.20 -1.77 -0.58
C ASP A 63 -13.57 -0.96 0.54
N ASN A 64 -12.27 -1.16 0.79
CA ASN A 64 -11.55 -0.40 1.81
C ASN A 64 -11.38 1.08 1.43
N VAL A 65 -11.21 1.39 0.14
CA VAL A 65 -11.22 2.78 -0.35
C VAL A 65 -12.58 3.44 -0.11
N TYR A 66 -13.67 2.72 -0.37
CA TYR A 66 -15.01 3.22 -0.08
C TYR A 66 -15.21 3.48 1.42
N ARG A 67 -14.83 2.53 2.29
CA ARG A 67 -14.89 2.69 3.75
C ARG A 67 -14.07 3.89 4.22
N ALA A 68 -12.82 4.00 3.78
CA ALA A 68 -11.94 5.11 4.15
C ALA A 68 -12.50 6.47 3.71
N ALA A 69 -13.12 6.54 2.53
CA ALA A 69 -13.77 7.76 2.03
C ALA A 69 -14.93 8.20 2.93
N VAL A 70 -15.78 7.25 3.34
CA VAL A 70 -16.92 7.52 4.22
C VAL A 70 -16.45 7.91 5.62
N ASP A 71 -15.57 7.12 6.23
CA ASP A 71 -15.14 7.30 7.61
C ASP A 71 -14.37 8.61 7.84
N ARG A 72 -13.62 9.05 6.83
CA ARG A 72 -12.78 10.26 6.90
C ARG A 72 -13.36 11.48 6.20
N ASN A 73 -14.54 11.34 5.57
CA ASN A 73 -15.16 12.36 4.74
C ASN A 73 -14.20 12.91 3.65
N ILE A 74 -13.53 12.01 2.94
CA ILE A 74 -12.58 12.32 1.85
C ILE A 74 -13.14 11.79 0.54
N GLU A 75 -12.99 12.54 -0.54
CA GLU A 75 -13.38 12.08 -1.87
C GLU A 75 -12.63 10.80 -2.29
N ARG A 76 -13.36 9.81 -2.82
CA ARG A 76 -12.80 8.52 -3.25
C ARG A 76 -11.65 8.68 -4.25
N ASP A 77 -11.76 9.65 -5.17
CA ASP A 77 -10.73 9.90 -6.19
C ASP A 77 -9.41 10.38 -5.59
N THR A 78 -9.47 11.15 -4.50
CA THR A 78 -8.28 11.58 -3.76
C THR A 78 -7.57 10.38 -3.14
N ILE A 79 -8.33 9.44 -2.56
CA ILE A 79 -7.77 8.20 -2.01
C ILE A 79 -7.19 7.31 -3.11
N TRP A 80 -7.86 7.21 -4.26
CA TRP A 80 -7.34 6.47 -5.42
C TRP A 80 -6.02 7.06 -5.95
N LYS A 81 -5.85 8.39 -5.92
CA LYS A 81 -4.56 9.02 -6.27
C LYS A 81 -3.45 8.56 -5.33
N LEU A 82 -3.70 8.54 -4.02
CA LEU A 82 -2.74 8.05 -3.02
C LEU A 82 -2.38 6.57 -3.25
N VAL A 83 -3.39 5.72 -3.47
CA VAL A 83 -3.20 4.29 -3.77
C VAL A 83 -2.33 4.09 -5.01
N ASN A 84 -2.67 4.76 -6.11
CA ASN A 84 -1.92 4.65 -7.37
C ASN A 84 -0.48 5.17 -7.22
N GLU A 85 -0.29 6.27 -6.49
CA GLU A 85 1.04 6.81 -6.22
C GLU A 85 1.88 5.85 -5.36
N LEU A 86 1.30 5.25 -4.32
CA LEU A 86 1.98 4.27 -3.48
C LEU A 86 2.36 3.03 -4.29
N GLU A 87 1.42 2.46 -5.04
CA GLU A 87 1.69 1.25 -5.83
C GLU A 87 2.83 1.49 -6.84
N ARG A 88 2.83 2.66 -7.51
CA ARG A 88 3.90 3.06 -8.42
C ARG A 88 5.25 3.21 -7.72
N LYS A 89 5.30 3.86 -6.55
CA LYS A 89 6.54 4.03 -5.78
C LYS A 89 7.13 2.71 -5.32
N ILE A 90 6.29 1.73 -4.98
CA ILE A 90 6.74 0.37 -4.61
C ILE A 90 7.26 -0.36 -5.85
N ALA A 91 6.53 -0.29 -6.97
CA ALA A 91 6.94 -0.93 -8.22
C ALA A 91 8.32 -0.47 -8.69
N GLN A 92 8.60 0.84 -8.66
CA GLN A 92 9.92 1.40 -8.98
C GLN A 92 11.02 0.87 -8.07
N ARG A 93 10.78 0.79 -6.75
CA ARG A 93 11.75 0.28 -5.78
C ARG A 93 12.03 -1.22 -5.92
N ARG A 94 11.12 -1.94 -6.56
CA ARG A 94 11.25 -3.37 -6.87
C ARG A 94 11.69 -3.64 -8.31
N ASN A 95 12.05 -2.60 -9.07
CA ASN A 95 12.43 -2.68 -10.48
C ASN A 95 11.38 -3.41 -11.34
N LEU A 96 10.10 -3.22 -11.01
CA LEU A 96 9.00 -3.78 -11.77
C LEU A 96 8.63 -2.89 -12.94
N ILE A 97 9.04 -1.61 -12.92
CA ILE A 97 8.86 -0.59 -13.96
C ILE A 97 10.05 0.39 -13.96
#